data_AF-A0A6I3GVA2-F1
#
_entry.id   AF-A0A6I3GVA2-F1
#
_cell.length_a   1.000
_cell.length_b   1.000
_cell.length_c   1.000
_cell.angle_alpha   90.00
_cell.angle_beta   90.00
_cell.angle_gamma   90.00
#
_symmetry.space_group_name_H-M   'P 1'
#
loop_
_entity.id
_entity.type
_entity.pdbx_description
1 polymer ?
#
loop_
_entity_poly.entity_id
_entity_poly.type
_entity_poly.pdbx_seq_one_letter_code
_entity_poly.pdbx_strand_id
1 'polypeptide(L)' 'MIGEYSGFILAGLGGGAVVAALALGLVLTNRATGVINFAFGAMGMYVAFAYFQFRDNGDLILPVIFVPS' A
#
# COMPACT_ATOMS: atom_id res chain seq x y z
N MET A 1 -4.18 28.78 -11.80
CA MET A 1 -3.98 29.36 -10.45
C MET A 1 -4.72 28.55 -9.37
N ILE A 2 -5.99 28.76 -9.02
CA ILE A 2 -6.66 27.96 -7.95
C ILE A 2 -6.90 26.47 -8.29
N GLY A 3 -7.09 26.14 -9.58
CA GLY A 3 -7.29 24.74 -10.01
C GLY A 3 -6.06 23.84 -9.80
N GLU A 4 -4.85 24.37 -10.00
CA GLU A 4 -3.61 23.59 -9.82
C GLU A 4 -3.35 23.25 -8.36
N TYR A 5 -3.55 24.20 -7.44
CA TYR A 5 -3.39 23.95 -6.00
C TYR A 5 -4.35 22.88 -5.47
N SER A 6 -5.58 22.85 -6.00
CA SER A 6 -6.56 21.82 -5.62
C SER A 6 -6.09 20.41 -6.00
N GLY A 7 -5.45 20.25 -7.16
CA GLY A 7 -4.87 18.97 -7.59
C GLY A 7 -3.75 18.49 -6.67
N PHE A 8 -2.85 19.38 -6.25
CA PHE A 8 -1.77 19.02 -5.32
C PHE A 8 -2.28 18.65 -3.92
N ILE A 9 -3.31 19.34 -3.42
CA ILE A 9 -3.93 19.01 -2.14
C ILE A 9 -4.58 17.62 -2.20
N LEU A 10 -5.33 17.32 -3.27
CA LEU A 10 -5.98 16.02 -3.43
C LEU A 10 -4.96 14.90 -3.63
N ALA A 11 -3.88 15.13 -4.37
CA ALA A 11 -2.81 14.17 -4.54
C ALA A 11 -2.10 13.87 -3.20
N GLY A 12 -1.78 14.90 -2.42
CA GLY A 12 -1.19 14.74 -1.09
C GLY A 12 -2.13 14.05 -0.09
N LEU A 13 -3.41 14.42 -0.10
CA LEU A 13 -4.45 13.78 0.71
C LEU A 13 -4.61 12.31 0.35
N GLY A 14 -4.60 11.98 -0.94
CA GLY A 14 -4.67 10.60 -1.43
C GLY A 14 -3.51 9.76 -0.92
N GLY A 15 -2.27 10.24 -1.07
CA GLY A 15 -1.09 9.56 -0.55
C GLY A 15 -1.12 9.39 0.98
N GLY A 16 -1.47 10.45 1.71
CA GLY A 16 -1.57 10.43 3.17
C GLY A 16 -2.68 9.51 3.68
N ALA A 17 -3.84 9.48 3.01
CA ALA A 17 -4.97 8.64 3.37
C ALA A 17 -4.63 7.14 3.29
N VAL A 18 -3.84 6.72 2.29
CA VAL A 18 -3.38 5.33 2.16
C VAL A 18 -2.49 4.94 3.34
N VAL A 19 -1.51 5.79 3.68
CA VAL A 19 -0.62 5.55 4.83
C VAL A 19 -1.40 5.51 6.15
N ALA A 20 -2.35 6.43 6.34
CA ALA A 20 -3.21 6.45 7.51
C ALA A 20 -4.09 5.20 7.61
N ALA A 21 -4.68 4.74 6.49
CA ALA A 21 -5.49 3.53 6.46
C ALA A 21 -4.68 2.27 6.82
N LEU A 22 -3.44 2.15 6.32
CA LEU A 22 -2.54 1.05 6.69
C LEU A 22 -2.20 1.09 8.18
N ALA A 23 -1.84 2.26 8.71
CA ALA A 23 -1.55 2.41 10.14
C ALA A 23 -2.77 2.07 11.02
N LEU A 24 -3.96 2.53 10.62
CA LEU A 24 -5.21 2.19 11.30
C LEU A 24 -5.49 0.69 11.27
N GLY A 25 -5.32 0.02 10.11
CA GLY A 25 -5.50 -1.42 9.99
C GLY A 25 -4.59 -2.21 10.94
N LEU A 26 -3.31 -1.82 11.03
CA LEU A 26 -2.35 -2.42 11.96
C LEU A 26 -2.79 -2.22 13.43
N VAL A 27 -3.17 -0.99 13.80
CA VAL A 27 -3.59 -0.66 15.17
C VAL A 27 -4.88 -1.37 15.55
N LEU A 28 -5.88 -1.39 14.68
CA LEU A 28 -7.15 -2.07 14.93
C LEU A 28 -6.95 -3.57 15.10
N THR A 29 -6.11 -4.18 14.25
CA THR A 29 -5.76 -5.60 14.38
C THR A 29 -5.10 -5.87 15.72
N ASN A 30 -4.12 -5.05 16.13
CA ASN A 30 -3.45 -5.21 17.42
C ASN A 30 -4.40 -4.99 18.61
N ARG A 31 -5.35 -4.06 18.52
CA ARG A 31 -6.37 -3.86 19.56
C ARG A 31 -7.34 -5.04 19.67
N ALA A 32 -7.65 -5.71 18.56
CA ALA A 32 -8.55 -6.84 18.54
C ALA A 32 -7.89 -8.14 19.04
N THR A 33 -6.62 -8.37 18.70
CA THR A 33 -5.91 -9.63 19.00
C THR A 33 -4.96 -9.55 20.20
N GLY A 34 -4.53 -8.34 20.58
CA GLY A 34 -3.44 -8.12 21.53
C GLY A 34 -2.04 -8.39 20.95
N VAL A 35 -1.91 -8.67 19.65
CA VAL A 35 -0.65 -9.05 19.00
C VAL A 35 -0.41 -8.20 17.74
N ILE A 36 0.84 -7.78 17.56
CA ILE A 36 1.29 -7.04 16.36
C ILE A 36 1.39 -8.00 15.18
N ASN A 37 0.63 -7.73 14.12
CA ASN A 37 0.65 -8.52 12.89
C ASN A 37 1.73 -8.02 11.92
N PHE A 38 2.91 -8.63 11.95
CA PHE A 38 3.98 -8.33 11.00
C PHE A 38 3.66 -8.72 9.56
N ALA A 39 2.79 -9.72 9.35
CA ALA A 39 2.36 -10.11 8.01
C ALA A 39 1.57 -8.98 7.32
N PHE A 40 0.87 -8.12 8.07
CA PHE A 40 0.20 -6.96 7.50
C PHE A 40 1.18 -6.00 6.81
N GLY A 41 2.32 -5.72 7.47
CA GLY A 41 3.39 -4.91 6.88
C GLY A 41 4.07 -5.59 5.69
N ALA A 42 4.35 -6.89 5.81
CA ALA A 42 4.94 -7.66 4.71
C ALA A 42 4.04 -7.69 3.46
N MET A 43 2.72 -7.86 3.65
CA MET A 43 1.73 -7.82 2.57
C MET A 43 1.65 -6.43 1.92
N GLY A 44 1.67 -5.36 2.73
CA GLY A 44 1.71 -3.99 2.21
C GLY A 44 2.95 -3.73 1.34
N MET A 45 4.12 -4.18 1.80
CA MET A 45 5.37 -4.07 1.05
C MET A 45 5.34 -4.88 -0.24
N TYR A 46 4.82 -6.12 -0.18
CA TYR A 46 4.69 -6.98 -1.35
C TYR A 46 3.83 -6.32 -2.45
N VAL A 47 2.65 -5.79 -2.11
CA VAL A 47 1.78 -5.13 -3.08
C VAL A 47 2.45 -3.89 -3.68
N ALA A 48 3.12 -3.09 -2.85
CA ALA A 48 3.86 -1.92 -3.31
C ALA A 48 4.97 -2.31 -4.31
N PHE A 49 5.71 -3.37 -4.01
CA PHE A 49 6.78 -3.88 -4.87
C PHE A 49 6.23 -4.49 -6.18
N ALA A 50 5.17 -5.30 -6.11
CA ALA A 50 4.55 -5.89 -7.29
C ALA A 50 4.01 -4.80 -8.24
N TYR A 51 3.37 -3.76 -7.70
CA TYR A 51 2.93 -2.62 -8.51
C TYR A 51 4.10 -1.86 -9.13
N PHE A 52 5.17 -1.62 -8.36
CA PHE A 52 6.37 -0.97 -8.86
C PHE A 52 6.97 -1.76 -10.04
N GLN A 53 7.12 -3.08 -9.89
CA GLN A 53 7.70 -3.91 -10.93
C GLN A 53 6.84 -3.95 -12.19
N PHE A 54 5.53 -4.07 -12.01
CA PHE A 54 4.56 -4.07 -13.10
C PHE A 54 4.57 -2.75 -13.87
N ARG A 55 4.69 -1.63 -13.15
CA ARG A 55 4.72 -0.30 -13.77
C ARG A 55 6.03 -0.03 -14.52
N ASP A 56 7.16 -0.53 -14.01
CA ASP A 56 8.48 -0.28 -14.57
C ASP A 56 8.77 -1.21 -15.77
N ASN A 57 8.55 -2.52 -15.61
CA ASN A 57 8.97 -3.55 -16.57
C ASN A 57 7.82 -4.36 -17.17
N GLY A 58 6.56 -4.12 -16.76
CA GLY A 58 5.40 -4.89 -17.21
C GLY A 58 5.25 -6.27 -16.57
N ASP A 59 6.16 -6.64 -15.68
CA ASP A 59 6.23 -7.96 -15.04
C ASP A 59 5.39 -7.98 -13.74
N LEU A 60 4.49 -8.96 -13.62
CA LEU A 60 3.61 -9.06 -12.46
C LEU A 60 4.17 -10.07 -11.46
N ILE A 61 4.85 -9.59 -10.43
CA ILE A 61 5.40 -10.45 -9.39
C ILE A 61 4.27 -11.08 -8.57
N LEU A 62 4.05 -12.38 -8.73
CA LEU A 62 3.02 -13.13 -8.01
C LEU A 62 3.52 -13.62 -6.64
N PRO A 63 2.62 -13.75 -5.64
CA PRO A 63 3.01 -14.24 -4.31
C PRO A 63 3.06 -15.77 -4.26
N VAL A 64 2.87 -16.42 -5.42
CA VAL A 64 2.87 -17.87 -5.60
C VAL A 64 3.98 -18.25 -6.56
N ILE A 65 4.81 -19.22 -6.14
CA ILE A 65 6.03 -19.63 -6.85
C ILE A 65 5.75 -20.32 -8.20
N PHE A 66 4.56 -20.89 -8.40
CA PHE A 66 4.29 -21.82 -9.52
C PHE A 66 3.57 -21.21 -10.72
N VAL A 67 3.41 -19.89 -10.78
CA VAL A 67 2.75 -19.20 -11.90
C VAL A 67 3.75 -18.25 -12.56
N PRO A 68 3.87 -18.25 -13.90
CA PRO A 68 4.76 -17.32 -14.60
C PRO A 68 4.31 -15.87 -14.36
N SER A 69 5.28 -15.00 -14.12
CA SER A 69 5.12 -13.55 -13.96
C SER A 69 5.28 -12.80 -15.29
#